data_AF-A0A7R9DSW5-F1
#
_entry.id   AF-A0A7R9DSW5-F1
#
_cell.length_a   1.000
_cell.length_b   1.000
_cell.length_c   1.000
_cell.angle_alpha   90.00
_cell.angle_beta   90.00
_cell.angle_gamma   90.00
#
_symmetry.space_group_name_H-M   'P 1'
#
loop_
_entity.id
_entity.type
_entity.pdbx_description
1 polymer ?
#
loop_
_entity_poly.entity_id
_entity_poly.type
_entity_poly.pdbx_seq_one_letter_code
_entity_poly.pdbx_strand_id
1 'polypeptide(L)'
;QVVQLARESFMSGKTKPLSFREKQLKQFLKMYEENEDEMVLALATDLRKSKQESMMTEIELCKNDLRQILFNFKKWAEPEKVSKSS
;
A
#
# COMPACT_ATOMS: atom_id res chain seq x y z
N GLN A 1 -0.95 -24.38 -2.36
CA GLN A 1 0.17 -23.89 -3.20
C GLN A 1 0.43 -22.40 -3.00
N VAL A 2 -0.55 -21.49 -3.13
CA VAL A 2 -0.36 -20.02 -2.93
C VAL A 2 0.27 -19.64 -1.59
N VAL A 3 -0.23 -20.21 -0.48
CA VAL A 3 0.31 -19.93 0.87
C VAL A 3 1.79 -20.30 0.99
N GLN A 4 2.19 -21.43 0.40
CA GLN A 4 3.57 -21.91 0.47
C GLN A 4 4.51 -20.98 -0.30
N LEU A 5 4.12 -20.54 -1.49
CA LEU A 5 4.89 -19.58 -2.30
C LEU A 5 5.07 -18.24 -1.59
N ALA A 6 4.04 -17.75 -0.90
CA ALA A 6 4.11 -16.53 -0.11
C ALA A 6 5.08 -16.70 1.08
N ARG A 7 5.04 -17.85 1.76
CA ARG A 7 5.98 -18.18 2.84
C ARG A 7 7.41 -18.23 2.35
N GLU A 8 7.68 -18.95 1.26
CA GLU A 8 9.03 -19.05 0.66
C GLU A 8 9.56 -17.67 0.24
N SER A 9 8.70 -16.86 -0.39
CA SER A 9 9.02 -15.48 -0.74
C SER A 9 9.37 -14.62 0.48
N PHE A 10 8.65 -14.76 1.59
CA PHE A 10 8.97 -14.04 2.83
C PHE A 10 10.28 -14.56 3.45
N MET A 11 10.45 -15.88 3.53
CA MET A 11 11.64 -16.51 4.11
C MET A 11 12.92 -16.24 3.33
N SER A 12 12.83 -15.95 2.03
CA SER A 12 13.96 -15.45 1.23
C SER A 12 14.54 -14.12 1.74
N GLY A 13 13.80 -13.39 2.59
CA GLY A 13 14.23 -12.10 3.13
C GLY A 13 14.11 -10.94 2.14
N LYS A 14 13.61 -11.15 0.92
CA LYS A 14 13.49 -10.11 -0.12
C LYS A 14 12.67 -8.89 0.31
N THR A 15 11.77 -9.05 1.29
CA THR A 15 10.91 -7.97 1.82
C THR A 15 11.58 -7.17 2.96
N LYS A 16 12.73 -7.62 3.48
CA LYS A 16 13.44 -6.95 4.58
C LYS A 16 13.97 -5.56 4.18
N PRO A 17 14.66 -5.39 3.03
CA PRO A 17 15.22 -4.09 2.65
C PRO A 17 14.14 -3.02 2.47
N LEU A 18 14.37 -1.82 3.01
CA LEU A 18 13.44 -0.70 2.85
C LEU A 18 13.25 -0.29 1.38
N SER A 19 14.29 -0.44 0.55
CA SER A 19 14.22 -0.17 -0.89
C SER A 19 13.21 -1.07 -1.62
N PHE A 20 13.10 -2.33 -1.22
CA PHE A 20 12.08 -3.24 -1.77
C PHE A 20 10.69 -2.74 -1.41
N ARG A 21 10.46 -2.40 -0.13
CA ARG A 21 9.16 -1.89 0.34
C ARG A 21 8.78 -0.59 -0.37
N GLU A 22 9.72 0.34 -0.50
CA GLU A 22 9.53 1.60 -1.22
C GLU A 22 9.12 1.36 -2.67
N LYS A 23 9.82 0.45 -3.37
CA LYS A 23 9.48 0.08 -4.74
C LYS A 23 8.07 -0.51 -4.85
N GLN A 24 7.67 -1.39 -3.93
CA GLN A 24 6.33 -1.97 -3.92
C GLN A 24 5.25 -0.91 -3.64
N LEU A 25 5.46 -0.02 -2.68
CA LEU A 25 4.53 1.07 -2.36
C LEU A 25 4.35 2.04 -3.54
N LYS A 26 5.45 2.40 -4.23
CA LYS A 26 5.39 3.24 -5.44
C LYS A 26 4.65 2.55 -6.58
N GLN A 27 4.89 1.24 -6.80
CA GLN A 27 4.15 0.47 -7.79
C GLN A 27 2.67 0.37 -7.44
N PHE A 28 2.33 0.27 -6.15
CA PHE A 28 0.94 0.23 -5.71
C PHE A 28 0.23 1.56 -5.93
N LEU A 29 0.88 2.68 -5.60
CA LEU A 29 0.35 4.01 -5.92
C LEU A 29 0.14 4.20 -7.43
N LYS A 30 1.14 3.78 -8.23
CA LYS A 30 1.08 3.81 -9.68
C LYS A 30 -0.10 2.98 -10.23
N MET A 31 -0.35 1.80 -9.66
CA MET A 31 -1.49 0.96 -10.02
C MET A 31 -2.83 1.68 -9.80
N TYR A 32 -2.98 2.43 -8.71
CA TYR A 32 -4.17 3.27 -8.52
C TYR A 32 -4.25 4.37 -9.59
N GLU A 33 -3.16 5.12 -9.79
CA GLU A 33 -3.13 6.26 -10.72
C GLU A 33 -3.38 5.87 -12.19
N GLU A 34 -2.90 4.70 -12.61
CA GLU A 34 -3.04 4.23 -14.00
C GLU A 34 -4.40 3.57 -14.29
N ASN A 35 -5.14 3.12 -13.27
CA ASN A 35 -6.34 2.29 -13.45
C ASN A 35 -7.59 2.90 -12.77
N GLU A 36 -7.61 4.21 -12.53
CA GLU A 36 -8.72 4.88 -11.83
C GLU A 36 -10.09 4.63 -12.48
N ASP A 37 -10.18 4.77 -13.81
CA ASP A 37 -11.44 4.60 -14.53
C ASP A 37 -11.93 3.14 -14.49
N GLU A 38 -11.02 2.15 -14.53
CA GLU A 38 -11.37 0.73 -14.39
C GLU A 38 -11.89 0.43 -12.97
N MET A 39 -11.26 1.00 -11.95
CA MET A 39 -11.70 0.87 -10.56
C MET A 39 -13.08 1.53 -10.35
N VAL A 40 -13.30 2.71 -10.92
CA VAL A 40 -14.61 3.38 -10.88
C VAL A 40 -15.68 2.51 -11.54
N LEU A 41 -15.38 1.93 -12.70
CA LEU A 41 -16.32 1.06 -13.41
C LEU A 41 -16.65 -0.20 -12.61
N ALA A 42 -15.64 -0.83 -11.98
CA ALA A 42 -15.85 -2.00 -11.12
C ALA A 42 -16.76 -1.65 -9.93
N LEU A 43 -16.48 -0.54 -9.23
CA LEU A 43 -17.29 -0.07 -8.10
C LEU A 43 -18.72 0.31 -8.50
N ALA A 44 -18.91 0.89 -9.69
CA ALA A 44 -20.24 1.16 -10.23
C ALA A 44 -20.99 -0.13 -10.56
N THR A 45 -20.29 -1.15 -11.08
CA THR A 45 -20.89 -2.44 -11.44
C THR A 45 -21.34 -3.21 -10.21
N ASP A 46 -20.47 -3.31 -9.21
CA ASP A 46 -20.69 -4.14 -8.03
C ASP A 46 -21.58 -3.44 -6.99
N LEU A 47 -21.34 -2.14 -6.78
CA LEU A 47 -21.93 -1.38 -5.66
C LEU A 47 -22.83 -0.23 -6.11
N ARG A 48 -22.96 0.03 -7.42
CA ARG A 48 -23.71 1.17 -7.99
C ARG A 48 -23.24 2.54 -7.47
N LYS A 49 -21.98 2.64 -7.03
CA LYS A 49 -21.37 3.92 -6.62
C LYS A 49 -21.25 4.85 -7.81
N SER A 50 -21.50 6.14 -7.57
CA SER A 50 -21.20 7.19 -8.56
C SER A 50 -19.68 7.38 -8.71
N LYS A 51 -19.21 7.91 -9.84
CA LYS A 51 -17.78 8.22 -10.04
C LYS A 51 -17.21 9.06 -8.90
N GLN A 52 -17.95 10.10 -8.46
CA GLN A 52 -17.48 10.98 -7.40
C GLN A 52 -17.36 10.26 -6.05
N GLU A 53 -18.34 9.42 -5.70
CA GLU A 53 -18.31 8.63 -4.48
C GLU A 53 -17.17 7.62 -4.49
N SER A 54 -16.99 6.86 -5.58
CA SER A 54 -15.89 5.92 -5.77
C SER A 54 -14.53 6.59 -5.63
N MET A 55 -14.35 7.75 -6.26
CA MET A 55 -13.10 8.51 -6.19
C MET A 55 -12.80 8.99 -4.76
N MET A 56 -13.78 9.59 -4.08
CA MET A 56 -13.56 10.22 -2.77
C MET A 56 -13.42 9.19 -1.64
N THR A 57 -14.16 8.08 -1.69
CA THR A 57 -14.27 7.14 -0.56
C THR A 57 -13.33 5.94 -0.67
N GLU A 58 -12.89 5.58 -1.87
CA GLU A 58 -12.06 4.38 -2.08
C GLU A 58 -10.72 4.77 -2.69
N ILE A 59 -10.74 5.38 -3.88
CA ILE A 59 -9.53 5.54 -4.71
C ILE A 59 -8.59 6.61 -4.14
N GLU A 60 -9.07 7.84 -3.98
CA GLU A 60 -8.24 8.94 -3.49
C GLU A 60 -7.90 8.77 -2.00
N LEU A 61 -8.78 8.13 -1.23
CA LEU A 61 -8.50 7.73 0.15
C LEU A 61 -7.27 6.81 0.21
N CYS A 62 -7.28 5.71 -0.56
CA CYS A 62 -6.15 4.77 -0.61
C CYS A 62 -4.88 5.41 -1.18
N LYS A 63 -4.98 6.25 -2.22
CA LYS A 63 -3.81 6.98 -2.76
C LYS A 63 -3.19 7.88 -1.69
N ASN A 64 -4.01 8.58 -0.89
CA ASN A 64 -3.53 9.43 0.18
C ASN A 64 -2.86 8.63 1.30
N ASP A 65 -3.43 7.49 1.71
CA ASP A 65 -2.78 6.58 2.66
C ASP A 65 -1.42 6.10 2.13
N LEU A 66 -1.33 5.72 0.85
CA LEU A 66 -0.08 5.31 0.24
C LEU A 66 0.97 6.42 0.23
N ARG A 67 0.56 7.67 -0.05
CA ARG A 67 1.46 8.84 0.03
C ARG A 67 1.93 9.09 1.46
N GLN A 68 1.04 8.97 2.45
CA GLN A 68 1.40 9.10 3.87
C GLN A 68 2.37 7.99 4.31
N ILE A 69 2.14 6.75 3.90
CA ILE A 69 3.04 5.63 4.18
C ILE A 69 4.39 5.89 3.50
N LEU A 70 4.43 6.25 2.22
CA LEU A 70 5.68 6.56 1.51
C LEU A 70 6.49 7.68 2.18
N PHE A 71 5.82 8.68 2.74
CA PHE A 71 6.46 9.78 3.46
C PHE A 71 7.06 9.33 4.81
N ASN A 72 6.36 8.48 5.56
CA ASN A 72 6.71 8.18 6.95
C ASN A 72 7.41 6.82 7.17
N PHE A 73 7.28 5.84 6.26
CA PHE A 73 7.63 4.44 6.56
C PHE A 73 9.11 4.22 6.90
N LYS A 74 10.02 5.05 6.39
CA LYS A 74 11.45 4.97 6.74
C LYS A 74 11.66 5.25 8.21
N LYS A 75 11.06 6.34 8.71
CA LYS A 75 11.07 6.70 10.12
C LYS A 75 10.42 5.63 10.99
N TRP A 76 9.29 5.06 10.56
CA TRP A 76 8.63 3.99 11.31
C TRP A 76 9.44 2.69 11.40
N ALA A 77 10.35 2.45 10.45
CA ALA A 77 11.20 1.28 10.44
C ALA A 77 12.52 1.47 11.21
N GLU A 78 12.82 2.67 11.68
CA GLU A 78 14.02 2.95 12.47
C GLU A 78 13.92 2.33 13.87
N PRO A 79 15.03 1.82 14.45
CA PRO A 79 15.06 1.39 15.84
C PRO A 79 14.70 2.55 16.79
N GLU A 80 13.76 2.32 17.70
CA GLU A 80 13.41 3.28 18.73
C GLU A 80 14.32 3.11 19.95
N LYS A 81 14.96 4.20 20.40
CA LYS A 81 15.76 4.19 21.63
C LYS A 81 14.85 4.30 22.84
N VAL A 82 14.90 3.31 23.72
CA VAL A 82 14.21 3.35 25.02
C VAL A 82 15.09 4.00 26.08
N SER A 83 14.51 4.85 26.93
CA SER A 83 15.20 5.37 28.12
C SER A 83 15.46 4.22 29.10
N LYS A 84 16.68 4.12 29.63
CA LYS A 84 16.95 3.20 30.72
C LYS A 84 16.19 3.68 31.96
N SER A 85 15.25 2.89 32.46
CA SER A 85 14.72 3.07 33.81
C SER A 85 15.86 2.79 34.80
N SER A 86 16.41 3.84 35.39
CA SER A 86 17.22 3.76 36.61
C SER A 86 16.33 4.02 37.81
#